data_AF-A0A1V4ZFP0-F1
#
_entry.id   AF-A0A1V4ZFP0-F1
#
_cell.length_a   1.000
_cell.length_b   1.000
_cell.length_c   1.000
_cell.angle_alpha   90.00
_cell.angle_beta   90.00
_cell.angle_gamma   90.00
#
_symmetry.space_group_name_H-M   'P 1'
#
loop_
_entity.id
_entity.type
_entity.pdbx_description
1 polymer ?
#
loop_
_entity_poly.entity_id
_entity_poly.type
_entity_poly.pdbx_seq_one_letter_code
_entity_poly.pdbx_strand_id
1 'polypeptide(L)'
;MTSSHRTGDSPIMTAAQKALETGNADHILPMVPEESAGTVRNLLERACCSYRIRKDSHDTAVVWYYRTVGRLHAARDGHRSQ
;
A
#
# COMPACT_ATOMS: atom_id res chain seq x y z
N MET A 1 -16.16 -13.94 25.41
CA MET A 1 -15.01 -13.19 24.88
C MET A 1 -15.37 -12.71 23.48
N THR A 2 -15.60 -11.41 23.33
CA THR A 2 -16.06 -10.79 22.09
C THR A 2 -14.92 -10.77 21.07
N SER A 3 -14.89 -11.75 20.17
CA SER A 3 -14.06 -11.67 18.97
C SER A 3 -14.66 -10.63 18.04
N SER A 4 -14.34 -9.37 18.29
CA SER A 4 -14.55 -8.25 17.37
C SER A 4 -13.60 -8.39 16.18
N HIS A 5 -13.74 -9.46 15.40
CA HIS A 5 -13.12 -9.58 14.08
C HIS A 5 -13.81 -8.56 13.19
N ARG A 6 -13.23 -7.36 13.12
CA ARG A 6 -13.64 -6.30 12.20
C ARG A 6 -13.37 -6.78 10.78
N THR A 7 -14.39 -7.38 10.18
CA THR A 7 -14.45 -7.78 8.78
C THR A 7 -14.18 -6.56 7.91
N GLY A 8 -13.04 -6.54 7.19
CA GLY A 8 -12.85 -5.60 6.08
C GLY A 8 -11.43 -5.08 5.81
N ASP A 9 -10.49 -5.17 6.75
CA ASP A 9 -9.11 -4.72 6.50
C ASP A 9 -8.29 -5.90 5.98
N SER A 10 -8.10 -5.97 4.65
CA SER A 10 -7.14 -6.91 4.08
C SER A 10 -5.77 -6.66 4.75
N PRO A 11 -5.01 -7.70 5.13
CA PRO A 11 -3.70 -7.52 5.80
C PRO A 11 -2.74 -6.63 4.99
N ILE A 12 -2.96 -6.57 3.67
CA ILE A 12 -2.30 -5.65 2.74
C ILE A 12 -2.64 -4.18 2.96
N MET A 13 -3.91 -3.85 3.20
CA MET A 13 -4.36 -2.48 3.44
C MET A 13 -3.76 -1.97 4.74
N THR A 14 -3.77 -2.80 5.79
CA THR A 14 -3.14 -2.48 7.07
C THR A 14 -1.61 -2.30 6.93
N ALA A 15 -0.93 -3.16 6.17
CA ALA A 15 0.51 -3.02 5.93
C ALA A 15 0.84 -1.76 5.11
N ALA A 16 0.03 -1.46 4.09
CA ALA A 16 0.16 -0.28 3.26
C ALA A 16 -0.08 1.01 4.08
N GLN A 17 -1.08 1.01 4.95
CA GLN A 17 -1.35 2.11 5.87
C GLN A 17 -0.17 2.34 6.82
N LYS A 18 0.32 1.28 7.48
CA LYS A 18 1.50 1.37 8.35
C LYS A 18 2.72 1.89 7.60
N ALA A 19 2.95 1.43 6.37
CA ALA A 19 4.04 1.92 5.53
C ALA A 19 3.92 3.43 5.27
N LEU A 20 2.70 3.93 5.03
CA LEU A 20 2.46 5.35 4.78
C LEU A 20 2.65 6.20 6.05
N GLU A 21 2.14 5.73 7.19
CA GLU A 21 2.25 6.40 8.48
C GLU A 21 3.69 6.47 8.98
N THR A 22 4.45 5.38 8.82
CA THR A 22 5.85 5.29 9.22
C THR A 22 6.81 5.83 8.16
N GLY A 23 6.35 6.00 6.92
CA GLY A 23 7.20 6.28 5.76
C GLY A 23 8.11 5.11 5.38
N ASN A 24 7.82 3.89 5.84
CA ASN A 24 8.67 2.73 5.63
C ASN A 24 8.00 1.69 4.71
N ALA A 25 8.53 1.54 3.49
CA ALA A 25 8.02 0.56 2.52
C ALA A 25 8.27 -0.89 2.95
N ASP A 26 9.18 -1.14 3.89
CA ASP A 26 9.56 -2.49 4.34
C ASP A 26 8.36 -3.30 4.86
N HIS A 27 7.35 -2.62 5.41
CA HIS A 27 6.11 -3.25 5.85
C HIS A 27 5.27 -3.86 4.71
N ILE A 28 5.35 -3.29 3.50
CA ILE A 28 4.59 -3.75 2.31
C ILE A 28 5.46 -4.57 1.34
N LEU A 29 6.79 -4.43 1.38
CA LEU A 29 7.74 -5.20 0.58
C LEU A 29 7.49 -6.72 0.56
N PRO A 30 7.23 -7.43 1.69
CA PRO A 30 7.00 -8.88 1.65
C PRO A 30 5.69 -9.28 0.95
N MET A 31 4.78 -8.34 0.72
CA MET A 31 3.47 -8.59 0.12
C MET A 31 3.47 -8.34 -1.39
N VAL A 32 4.44 -7.57 -1.89
CA VAL A 32 4.61 -7.21 -3.30
C VAL A 32 5.86 -7.89 -3.89
N PRO A 33 5.91 -8.17 -5.20
CA PRO A 33 7.12 -8.70 -5.82
C PRO A 33 8.25 -7.68 -5.80
N GLU A 34 9.51 -8.15 -5.69
CA GLU A 34 10.71 -7.30 -5.68
C GLU A 34 10.82 -6.40 -6.92
N GLU A 35 10.38 -6.86 -8.09
CA GLU A 35 10.34 -6.02 -9.30
C GLU A 35 9.46 -4.77 -9.14
N SER A 36 8.41 -4.88 -8.32
CA SER A 36 7.50 -3.78 -8.02
C SER A 36 7.86 -3.03 -6.73
N ALA A 37 8.82 -3.52 -5.95
CA ALA A 37 9.28 -2.89 -4.72
C ALA A 37 9.75 -1.45 -4.97
N GLY A 38 10.53 -1.22 -6.04
CA GLY A 38 11.01 0.10 -6.41
C GLY A 38 9.87 1.08 -6.71
N THR A 39 8.86 0.62 -7.47
CA THR A 39 7.67 1.41 -7.80
C THR A 39 6.85 1.74 -6.56
N VAL A 40 6.63 0.75 -5.68
CA VAL A 40 5.88 0.93 -4.43
C VAL A 40 6.60 1.92 -3.51
N ARG A 41 7.92 1.85 -3.40
CA ARG A 41 8.71 2.78 -2.59
C ARG A 41 8.60 4.22 -3.11
N ASN A 42 8.72 4.41 -4.43
CA ASN A 42 8.56 5.74 -5.03
C ASN A 42 7.16 6.32 -4.81
N LEU A 43 6.11 5.51 -5.00
CA LEU A 43 4.73 5.90 -4.72
C LEU A 43 4.51 6.24 -3.25
N LEU A 44 5.10 5.43 -2.35
CA LEU A 44 5.03 5.66 -0.90
C LEU A 44 5.68 6.99 -0.52
N GLU A 45 6.87 7.28 -1.03
CA GLU A 45 7.58 8.53 -0.74
C GLU A 45 6.74 9.75 -1.16
N ARG A 46 6.12 9.67 -2.36
CA ARG A 46 5.22 10.72 -2.86
C ARG A 46 3.97 10.86 -1.99
N ALA A 47 3.33 9.74 -1.65
CA ALA A 47 2.14 9.71 -0.80
C ALA A 47 2.44 10.21 0.62
N CYS A 48 3.59 9.84 1.19
CA CYS A 48 4.05 10.30 2.50
C CYS A 48 4.28 11.81 2.50
N CYS A 49 4.90 12.35 1.44
CA CYS A 49 5.09 13.79 1.30
C CYS A 49 3.75 14.54 1.27
N SER A 50 2.80 14.11 0.42
CA SER A 50 1.44 14.66 0.38
C SER A 50 0.72 14.55 1.73
N TYR A 51 0.80 13.38 2.38
CA TYR A 51 0.18 13.11 3.66
C TYR A 51 0.76 13.98 4.78
N ARG A 52 2.06 14.25 4.79
CA ARG A 52 2.69 15.13 5.79
C ARG A 52 2.33 16.59 5.59
N ILE A 53 2.13 17.03 4.34
CA ILE A 53 1.81 18.44 4.02
C ILE A 53 0.33 18.73 4.27
N ARG A 54 -0.57 17.83 3.85
CA ARG A 54 -2.02 18.06 3.91
C ARG A 54 -2.75 17.29 5.03
N LYS A 55 -2.16 16.23 5.58
CA LYS A 55 -2.85 15.20 6.41
C LYS A 55 -4.13 14.65 5.78
N ASP A 56 -4.22 14.72 4.46
CA ASP A 56 -5.42 14.33 3.72
C ASP A 56 -5.23 12.95 3.09
N SER A 57 -5.96 11.97 3.60
CA SER A 57 -5.95 10.58 3.09
C SER A 57 -6.65 10.43 1.73
N HIS A 58 -7.30 11.48 1.22
CA HIS A 58 -7.94 11.54 -0.09
C HIS A 58 -7.03 12.11 -1.18
N ASP A 59 -5.75 12.36 -0.88
CA ASP A 59 -4.78 12.81 -1.88
C ASP A 59 -4.62 11.79 -3.00
N THR A 60 -4.48 12.30 -4.23
CA THR A 60 -4.35 11.45 -5.42
C THR A 60 -3.15 10.50 -5.32
N ALA A 61 -2.06 10.91 -4.67
CA ALA A 61 -0.89 10.06 -4.46
C ALA A 61 -1.19 8.89 -3.50
N VAL A 62 -1.92 9.15 -2.42
CA VAL A 62 -2.33 8.15 -1.43
C VAL A 62 -3.29 7.14 -2.06
N VAL A 63 -4.28 7.63 -2.81
CA VAL A 63 -5.23 6.77 -3.56
C VAL A 63 -4.51 5.92 -4.60
N TRP A 64 -3.56 6.49 -5.34
CA TRP A 64 -2.75 5.75 -6.32
C TRP A 64 -1.88 4.67 -5.68
N TYR A 65 -1.31 4.96 -4.51
CA TYR A 65 -0.53 4.00 -3.75
C TYR A 65 -1.38 2.78 -3.37
N TYR A 66 -2.53 2.99 -2.72
CA TYR A 66 -3.43 1.89 -2.34
C TYR A 66 -3.93 1.09 -3.55
N ARG A 67 -4.28 1.77 -4.65
CA ARG A 67 -4.72 1.11 -5.89
C ARG A 67 -3.61 0.26 -6.51
N THR A 68 -2.37 0.74 -6.50
CA THR A 68 -1.22 0.00 -7.03
C THR A 68 -0.94 -1.23 -6.18
N VAL A 69 -0.93 -1.10 -4.86
CA VAL A 69 -0.74 -2.23 -3.94
C VAL A 69 -1.83 -3.30 -4.15
N GLY A 70 -3.10 -2.89 -4.25
CA GLY A 70 -4.20 -3.82 -4.52
C GLY A 70 -4.06 -4.54 -5.88
N ARG A 71 -3.58 -3.83 -6.91
CA ARG A 71 -3.28 -4.42 -8.22
C ARG A 71 -2.10 -5.38 -8.19
N LEU A 72 -1.02 -5.04 -7.51
CA LEU A 72 0.17 -5.89 -7.41
C LEU A 72 -0.14 -7.17 -6.64
N HIS A 73 -0.97 -7.08 -5.61
CA HIS A 73 -1.44 -8.26 -4.89
C HIS A 73 -2.29 -9.19 -5.75
N ALA A 74 -3.21 -8.63 -6.55
CA ALA A 74 -4.00 -9.41 -7.49
C ALA A 74 -3.16 -9.96 -8.66
N ALA A 75 -2.16 -9.19 -9.12
CA ALA A 75 -1.25 -9.59 -10.18
C ALA A 75 -0.24 -10.66 -9.74
N ARG A 76 -0.04 -10.84 -8.43
CA ARG A 76 0.73 -11.97 -7.87
C ARG A 76 0.11 -13.33 -8.22
N ASP A 77 -1.17 -13.36 -8.63
CA ASP A 77 -1.87 -14.54 -9.16
C ASP A 77 -1.97 -14.55 -10.71
N GLY A 78 -1.70 -13.41 -11.37
CA GLY A 78 -2.00 -13.20 -12.79
C GLY A 78 -0.79 -12.75 -13.60
N HIS A 79 0.03 -13.70 -14.02
CA HIS A 79 1.02 -13.49 -15.07
C HIS A 79 0.30 -13.26 -16.42
N ARG A 80 0.36 -12.05 -16.99
CA ARG A 80 0.26 -11.88 -18.46
C ARG A 80 0.85 -10.55 -18.94
N SER A 81 2.09 -10.66 -19.40
CA SER A 81 2.58 -10.26 -20.73
C SER A 81 1.98 -9.01 -21.38
N GLN A 82 2.87 -8.06 -21.71
CA GLN A 82 2.82 -7.40 -23.02
C GLN A 82 3.96 -7.94 -23.88
#